data_AF-A0A929RRZ4-F1
#
_entry.id   AF-A0A929RRZ4-F1
#
_cell.length_a   1.000
_cell.length_b   1.000
_cell.length_c   1.000
_cell.angle_alpha   90.00
_cell.angle_beta   90.00
_cell.angle_gamma   90.00
#
_symmetry.space_group_name_H-M   'P 1'
#
loop_
_entity.id
_entity.type
_entity.pdbx_description
1 polymer ?
#
loop_
_entity_poly.entity_id
_entity_poly.type
_entity_poly.pdbx_seq_one_letter_code
_entity_poly.pdbx_strand_id
1 'polypeptide(L)' 'MADRALRGMQIGAKSLESEDGVVFADRFVVRYLCPNGHEFEVTLSSEATAPATWECKCGE' A
#
# COMPACT_ATOMS: atom_id res chain seq x y z
N MET A 1 -45.10 6.86 -10.19
CA MET A 1 -43.66 7.01 -10.47
C MET A 1 -42.97 7.35 -9.17
N ALA A 2 -42.22 6.39 -8.60
CA ALA A 2 -41.47 6.63 -7.37
C ALA A 2 -40.18 7.37 -7.74
N ASP A 3 -40.23 8.70 -7.65
CA ASP A 3 -39.03 9.53 -7.62
C ASP A 3 -38.37 9.34 -6.24
N ARG A 4 -37.64 8.24 -6.06
CA ARG A 4 -36.82 8.04 -4.87
C ARG A 4 -35.45 7.55 -5.30
N ALA A 5 -34.51 8.49 -5.35
CA ALA A 5 -33.11 8.19 -5.64
C ALA A 5 -32.53 7.26 -4.56
N LEU A 6 -32.00 6.11 -4.98
CA LEU A 6 -31.19 5.25 -4.14
C LEU A 6 -29.78 5.83 -4.09
N ARG A 7 -29.30 6.21 -2.90
CA ARG A 7 -27.94 6.71 -2.71
C ARG A 7 -27.09 5.62 -2.07
N GLY A 8 -26.21 5.00 -2.86
CA GLY A 8 -25.15 4.12 -2.34
C GLY A 8 -24.00 4.94 -1.77
N MET A 9 -23.38 4.46 -0.70
CA MET A 9 -22.12 4.98 -0.16
C MET A 9 -21.08 3.85 -0.20
N GLN A 10 -19.86 4.17 -0.59
CA GLN A 10 -18.76 3.19 -0.58
C GLN A 10 -18.17 3.03 0.82
N ILE A 11 -17.65 1.84 1.12
CA ILE A 11 -16.85 1.60 2.33
C ILE A 11 -15.45 2.18 2.09
N GLY A 12 -15.11 3.22 2.84
CA GLY A 12 -13.83 3.92 2.76
C GLY A 12 -13.96 5.38 3.19
N ALA A 13 -12.86 5.98 3.65
CA ALA A 13 -12.80 7.40 3.97
C ALA A 13 -12.30 8.21 2.75
N LYS A 14 -12.76 9.44 2.60
CA LYS A 14 -12.24 10.39 1.61
C LYS A 14 -11.62 11.56 2.38
N SER A 15 -10.33 11.80 2.18
CA SER A 15 -9.63 12.97 2.74
C SER A 15 -9.90 14.21 1.88
N LEU A 16 -9.89 15.39 2.51
CA LEU A 16 -9.93 16.71 1.85
C LEU A 16 -8.54 17.37 1.82
N GLU A 17 -7.49 16.59 2.05
CA GLU A 17 -6.11 17.06 2.08
C GLU A 17 -5.62 17.40 0.66
N SER A 18 -4.76 18.41 0.56
CA SER A 18 -4.15 18.83 -0.71
C SER A 18 -2.81 18.14 -0.91
N GLU A 19 -2.52 17.77 -2.16
CA GLU A 19 -1.23 17.17 -2.56
C GLU A 19 -0.13 18.20 -2.83
N ASP A 20 -0.47 19.50 -2.83
CA ASP A 20 0.48 20.59 -3.07
C ASP A 20 1.59 20.61 -2.00
N GLY A 21 2.85 20.59 -2.45
CA GLY A 21 4.02 20.60 -1.58
C GLY A 21 4.34 19.29 -0.87
N VAL A 22 3.62 18.18 -1.15
CA VAL A 22 3.94 16.88 -0.56
C VAL A 22 5.26 16.35 -1.13
N VAL A 23 6.22 16.12 -0.24
CA VAL A 23 7.48 15.45 -0.55
C VAL A 23 7.44 14.01 -0.06
N PHE A 24 8.18 13.15 -0.74
CA PHE A 24 8.31 11.77 -0.31
C PHE A 24 9.16 11.66 0.95
N ALA A 25 8.70 10.86 1.90
CA ALA A 25 9.49 10.44 3.04
C ALA A 25 10.71 9.61 2.59
N ASP A 26 11.76 9.67 3.40
CA ASP A 26 12.99 8.92 3.17
C ASP A 26 12.74 7.41 3.30
N ARG A 27 13.32 6.64 2.38
CA ARG A 27 13.00 5.22 2.20
C ARG A 27 14.10 4.45 1.49
N PHE A 28 14.15 3.15 1.72
CA PHE A 28 15.05 2.23 1.05
C PHE A 28 14.32 1.01 0.51
N VAL A 29 14.97 0.30 -0.41
CA VAL A 29 14.45 -0.91 -1.04
C VAL A 29 15.18 -2.13 -0.50
N VAL A 30 14.41 -3.15 -0.12
CA VAL A 30 14.92 -4.46 0.30
C VAL A 30 14.46 -5.51 -0.70
N ARG A 31 15.39 -6.38 -1.12
CA ARG A 31 15.10 -7.52 -1.99
C ARG A 31 14.91 -8.78 -1.14
N TYR A 32 13.81 -9.46 -1.36
CA TYR A 32 13.50 -10.75 -0.74
C TYR A 32 13.40 -11.83 -1.82
N LEU A 33 13.74 -13.06 -1.43
CA LEU A 33 13.59 -14.26 -2.25
C LEU A 33 12.61 -15.21 -1.54
N CYS A 34 11.51 -15.51 -2.21
CA CYS A 34 10.56 -16.52 -1.77
C CYS A 34 11.13 -17.93 -2.00
N PRO A 35 10.81 -18.95 -1.17
CA PRO A 35 11.17 -20.35 -1.42
C PRO A 35 10.69 -20.89 -2.77
N ASN A 36 9.64 -20.32 -3.36
CA ASN A 36 9.17 -20.66 -4.72
C ASN A 36 10.02 -20.03 -5.84
N GLY A 37 11.12 -19.34 -5.52
CA GLY A 37 12.03 -18.72 -6.48
C GLY A 37 11.61 -17.32 -6.96
N HIS A 38 10.60 -16.70 -6.36
CA HIS A 38 10.20 -15.34 -6.68
C HIS A 38 11.08 -14.31 -5.99
N GLU A 39 11.74 -13.45 -6.75
CA GLU A 39 12.42 -12.26 -6.24
C GLU A 39 11.47 -11.06 -6.29
N PHE A 40 11.37 -10.32 -5.19
CA PHE A 40 10.57 -9.12 -5.13
C PHE A 40 11.18 -8.05 -4.23
N GLU A 41 10.78 -6.80 -4.50
CA GLU A 41 11.29 -5.61 -3.82
C GLU A 41 10.23 -5.02 -2.91
N VAL A 42 10.62 -4.67 -1.69
CA VAL A 42 9.78 -4.02 -0.69
C VAL A 42 10.43 -2.69 -0.33
N THR A 43 9.65 -1.61 -0.43
CA THR A 43 10.09 -0.28 -0.01
C THR A 43 9.73 -0.05 1.45
N LEU A 44 10.72 0.25 2.28
CA LEU A 44 10.57 0.51 3.70
C LEU A 44 10.99 1.95 4.03
N SER A 45 10.38 2.55 5.05
CA SER A 45 10.85 3.82 5.61
C SER A 45 12.29 3.68 6.09
N SER A 46 13.13 4.71 5.97
CA SER A 46 14.51 4.66 6.46
C SER A 46 14.64 4.50 7.98
N GLU A 47 13.60 4.82 8.73
CA GLU A 47 13.54 4.59 10.17
C GLU A 47 13.13 3.14 10.52
N ALA A 48 12.63 2.37 9.54
CA ALA A 48 12.18 1.00 9.76
C ALA A 48 13.34 0.00 9.63
N THR A 49 13.40 -0.97 10.54
CA THR A 49 14.32 -2.12 10.40
C THR A 49 13.70 -3.17 9.50
N ALA A 50 14.44 -3.61 8.48
CA ALA A 50 13.99 -4.67 7.59
C ALA A 50 13.90 -6.01 8.33
N PRO A 51 12.74 -6.70 8.33
CA PRO A 51 12.63 -8.03 8.93
C PRO A 51 13.35 -9.08 8.07
N ALA A 52 13.68 -10.22 8.69
CA ALA A 52 14.36 -11.32 8.01
C ALA A 52 13.50 -11.99 6.91
N THR A 53 12.17 -11.99 7.07
CA THR A 53 11.22 -12.56 6.12
C THR A 53 10.11 -11.57 5.81
N TRP A 54 9.58 -11.64 4.59
CA TRP A 54 8.46 -10.82 4.14
C TRP A 54 7.44 -11.67 3.39
N GLU A 55 6.16 -11.34 3.52
CA GLU A 55 5.08 -12.04 2.83
C GLU A 55 5.15 -11.79 1.32
N CYS A 56 5.32 -12.86 0.56
CA CYS A 56 5.40 -12.78 -0.89
C CYS A 56 4.01 -12.52 -1.49
N LYS A 57 3.96 -11.73 -2.57
CA LYS A 57 2.71 -11.48 -3.32
C LYS A 57 2.21 -12.68 -4.13
N CYS A 58 2.87 -13.84 -4.06
CA CYS A 58 2.45 -15.04 -4.79
C CYS A 58 1.16 -15.67 -4.24
N GLY A 59 0.71 -15.28 -3.04
CA GLY A 59 -0.58 -15.71 -2.49
C GLY A 59 -0.61 -17.15 -1.97
N GLU A 60 0.57 -17.72 -1.72
CA GLU A 60 0.78 -19.06 -1.14
C GLU A 60 1.33 -18.96 0.29
#